data_AF-A0AA90R0T0-F1
#
_entry.id   AF-A0AA90R0T0-F1
#
_cell.length_a   1.000
_cell.length_b   1.000
_cell.length_c   1.000
_cell.angle_alpha   90.00
_cell.angle_beta   90.00
_cell.angle_gamma   90.00
#
_symmetry.space_group_name_H-M   'P 1'
#
loop_
_entity.id
_entity.type
_entity.pdbx_description
1 polymer ?
#
loop_
_entity_poly.entity_id
_entity_poly.type
_entity_poly.pdbx_seq_one_letter_code
_entity_poly.pdbx_strand_id
1 'polypeptide(L)'
;MYLTDTHKELLEEWDYEKNKHINPAATTNGSRKRVWWKCKNCRGEWEAYIFNRVNGSGCPSCRKKGVLLEKSIAFLFNDLIKEWDMKRNRESPEDFSIGSQKKVWWICTKGHHYQARVVNRTKNGSGCPYCAGKKVEKNASLAAIKPKLLEEWNFEKNRDVNPSDFLPYSHKKVWWVCKKCNWNWEAEIASRSNGSGCPKCKNRKSPQSLNKS
;
A
#
# COMPACT_ATOMS: atom_id res chain seq x y z
N MET A 1 -28.19 -20.11 -38.27
CA MET A 1 -28.64 -19.14 -37.24
C MET A 1 -27.58 -18.08 -37.06
N TYR A 2 -28.02 -16.82 -37.00
CA TYR A 2 -27.14 -15.68 -36.77
C TYR A 2 -26.78 -15.55 -35.28
N LEU A 3 -25.60 -14.99 -35.04
CA LEU A 3 -25.07 -14.77 -33.69
C LEU A 3 -26.02 -13.87 -32.88
N THR A 4 -26.55 -12.82 -33.52
CA THR A 4 -27.46 -11.85 -32.91
C THR A 4 -28.83 -12.41 -32.56
N ASP A 5 -29.21 -13.56 -33.10
CA ASP A 5 -30.55 -14.12 -32.87
C ASP A 5 -30.56 -15.08 -31.69
N THR A 6 -29.43 -15.77 -31.47
CA THR A 6 -29.35 -16.93 -30.57
C THR A 6 -28.36 -16.81 -29.43
N HIS A 7 -27.39 -15.88 -29.52
CA HIS A 7 -26.33 -15.71 -28.52
C HIS A 7 -26.05 -14.21 -28.29
N LYS A 8 -27.12 -13.44 -28.01
CA LYS A 8 -27.08 -11.97 -27.84
C LYS A 8 -26.12 -11.55 -26.72
N GLU A 9 -26.01 -12.36 -25.67
CA GLU A 9 -25.14 -12.15 -24.51
C GLU A 9 -23.64 -12.08 -24.89
N LEU A 10 -23.26 -12.69 -26.01
CA LEU A 10 -21.88 -12.64 -26.54
C LEU A 10 -21.55 -11.28 -27.17
N LEU A 11 -22.54 -10.49 -27.57
CA LEU A 11 -22.32 -9.16 -28.14
C LEU A 11 -21.80 -8.16 -27.11
N GLU A 12 -22.06 -8.40 -25.83
CA GLU A 12 -21.47 -7.61 -24.74
C GLU A 12 -19.97 -7.91 -24.56
N GLU A 13 -19.48 -9.03 -25.10
CA GLU A 13 -18.05 -9.35 -25.18
C GLU A 13 -17.45 -8.98 -26.54
N TRP A 14 -18.21 -8.37 -27.46
CA TRP A 14 -17.70 -8.02 -28.79
C TRP A 14 -16.92 -6.70 -28.74
N ASP A 15 -15.69 -6.69 -29.28
CA ASP A 15 -14.92 -5.44 -29.39
C ASP A 15 -15.28 -4.68 -30.68
N TYR A 16 -16.24 -3.75 -30.60
CA TYR A 16 -16.73 -2.98 -31.75
C TYR A 16 -15.65 -2.11 -32.42
N GLU A 17 -14.68 -1.61 -31.66
CA GLU A 17 -13.61 -0.78 -32.22
C GLU A 17 -12.64 -1.62 -33.05
N LYS A 18 -12.20 -2.76 -32.50
CA LYS A 18 -11.27 -3.67 -33.20
C LYS A 18 -11.94 -4.46 -34.32
N ASN A 19 -13.24 -4.70 -34.21
CA ASN A 19 -14.03 -5.42 -35.21
C ASN A 19 -14.84 -4.47 -36.11
N LYS A 20 -14.49 -3.18 -36.22
CA LYS A 20 -15.25 -2.18 -36.99
C LYS A 20 -15.59 -2.55 -38.44
N HIS A 21 -14.84 -3.48 -39.02
CA HIS A 21 -15.01 -3.99 -40.39
C HIS A 21 -15.90 -5.25 -40.47
N ILE A 22 -16.43 -5.73 -39.34
CA ILE A 22 -17.22 -6.94 -39.23
C ILE A 22 -18.55 -6.59 -38.57
N ASN A 23 -19.64 -6.71 -39.32
CA ASN A 23 -20.98 -6.56 -38.77
C ASN A 23 -21.40 -7.84 -38.01
N PRO A 24 -21.56 -7.80 -36.67
CA PRO A 24 -21.94 -8.98 -35.90
C PRO A 24 -23.32 -9.54 -36.30
N ALA A 25 -24.26 -8.70 -36.76
CA ALA A 25 -25.58 -9.13 -37.24
C ALA A 25 -25.52 -9.96 -38.52
N ALA A 26 -24.44 -9.85 -39.30
CA ALA A 26 -24.21 -10.64 -40.51
C ALA A 26 -23.39 -11.91 -40.26
N THR A 27 -23.08 -12.25 -38.99
CA THR A 27 -22.28 -13.43 -38.65
C THR A 27 -23.14 -14.58 -38.13
N THR A 28 -22.75 -15.81 -38.47
CA THR A 28 -23.43 -17.03 -38.04
C THR A 28 -22.69 -17.72 -36.90
N ASN A 29 -23.41 -18.51 -36.11
CA ASN A 29 -22.84 -19.25 -34.97
C ASN A 29 -21.67 -20.17 -35.37
N GLY A 30 -21.70 -20.75 -36.57
CA GLY A 30 -20.65 -21.63 -37.09
C GLY A 30 -19.49 -20.90 -37.77
N SER A 31 -19.43 -19.57 -37.71
CA SER A 31 -18.43 -18.80 -38.45
C SER A 31 -17.01 -19.06 -37.96
N ARG A 32 -16.10 -19.34 -38.90
CA ARG A 32 -14.64 -19.41 -38.69
C ARG A 32 -13.95 -18.05 -38.83
N LYS A 33 -14.68 -16.94 -38.76
CA LYS A 33 -14.06 -15.62 -38.65
C LYS A 33 -13.46 -15.46 -37.26
N ARG A 34 -12.22 -14.97 -37.21
CA ARG A 34 -11.59 -14.52 -35.97
C ARG A 34 -12.03 -13.09 -35.70
N VAL A 35 -12.40 -12.83 -34.46
CA VAL A 35 -12.82 -11.50 -33.99
C VAL A 35 -12.21 -11.25 -32.63
N TRP A 36 -12.10 -9.97 -32.28
CA TRP A 36 -11.66 -9.53 -30.97
C TRP A 36 -12.81 -9.55 -29.97
N TRP A 37 -12.56 -10.18 -28.82
CA TRP A 37 -13.47 -10.26 -27.70
C TRP A 37 -12.92 -9.46 -26.52
N LYS A 38 -13.81 -8.83 -25.75
CA LYS A 38 -13.55 -8.09 -24.51
C LYS A 38 -14.12 -8.86 -23.33
N CYS A 39 -13.27 -9.18 -22.37
CA CYS A 39 -13.66 -10.05 -21.27
C CYS A 39 -14.40 -9.24 -20.22
N LYS A 40 -15.65 -9.58 -19.92
CA LYS A 40 -16.38 -8.97 -18.79
C LYS A 40 -15.65 -9.17 -17.45
N ASN A 41 -14.92 -10.29 -17.31
CA ASN A 41 -14.28 -10.67 -16.05
C ASN A 41 -12.93 -9.98 -15.81
N CYS A 42 -12.05 -9.87 -16.80
CA CYS A 42 -10.72 -9.27 -16.58
C CYS A 42 -10.48 -7.99 -17.38
N ARG A 43 -11.48 -7.54 -18.16
CA ARG A 43 -11.37 -6.48 -19.16
C ARG A 43 -10.26 -6.70 -20.20
N GLY A 44 -9.61 -7.86 -20.16
CA GLY A 44 -8.61 -8.27 -21.12
C GLY A 44 -9.27 -8.60 -22.45
N GLU A 45 -8.51 -8.38 -23.50
CA GLU A 45 -8.95 -8.61 -24.87
C GLU A 45 -8.28 -9.88 -25.39
N TRP A 46 -9.01 -10.66 -26.17
CA TRP A 46 -8.43 -11.83 -26.85
C TRP A 46 -9.08 -12.03 -28.21
N GLU A 47 -8.34 -12.64 -29.11
CA GLU A 47 -8.84 -12.98 -30.44
C GLU A 47 -9.22 -14.46 -30.48
N ALA A 48 -10.41 -14.77 -30.98
CA ALA A 48 -10.88 -16.14 -31.13
C ALA A 48 -11.90 -16.28 -32.27
N TYR A 49 -12.06 -17.51 -32.76
CA TYR A 49 -13.11 -17.83 -33.72
C TYR A 49 -14.51 -17.69 -33.10
N ILE A 50 -15.46 -17.15 -33.86
CA ILE A 50 -16.86 -17.03 -33.44
C ILE A 50 -17.43 -18.40 -33.01
N PHE A 51 -17.24 -19.45 -33.82
CA PHE A 51 -17.74 -20.78 -33.48
C PHE A 51 -17.14 -21.35 -32.18
N ASN A 52 -15.86 -21.06 -31.88
CA ASN A 52 -15.25 -21.47 -30.62
C ASN A 52 -15.87 -20.74 -29.43
N ARG A 53 -16.15 -19.44 -29.56
CA ARG A 53 -16.78 -18.65 -28.50
C ARG A 53 -18.20 -19.10 -28.23
N VAL A 54 -18.97 -19.42 -29.29
CA VAL A 54 -20.31 -20.00 -29.20
C VAL A 54 -20.27 -21.37 -28.51
N ASN A 55 -19.27 -22.20 -28.81
CA ASN A 55 -19.07 -23.51 -28.16
C ASN A 55 -18.48 -23.43 -26.73
N GLY A 56 -18.50 -22.24 -26.10
CA GLY A 56 -18.11 -22.07 -24.70
C GLY A 56 -16.64 -21.76 -24.43
N SER A 57 -15.80 -21.55 -25.46
CA SER A 57 -14.42 -21.11 -25.23
C SER A 57 -14.37 -19.68 -24.72
N GLY A 58 -14.00 -19.47 -23.46
CA GLY A 58 -13.90 -18.15 -22.83
C GLY A 58 -12.51 -17.50 -22.88
N CYS A 59 -12.35 -16.42 -22.13
CA CYS A 59 -11.08 -15.67 -22.04
C CYS A 59 -9.91 -16.56 -21.57
N PRO A 60 -8.85 -16.73 -22.38
CA PRO A 60 -7.69 -17.55 -22.03
C PRO A 60 -6.99 -17.10 -20.75
N SER A 61 -6.94 -15.79 -20.50
CA SER A 61 -6.32 -15.21 -19.31
C SER A 61 -7.09 -15.57 -18.05
N CYS A 62 -8.43 -15.52 -18.07
CA CYS A 62 -9.26 -15.95 -16.95
C CYS A 62 -9.15 -17.45 -16.70
N ARG A 63 -9.13 -18.27 -17.77
CA ARG A 63 -8.95 -19.72 -17.67
C ARG A 63 -7.61 -20.08 -17.01
N LYS A 64 -6.54 -19.34 -17.30
CA LYS A 64 -5.22 -19.54 -16.69
C LYS A 64 -5.13 -19.04 -15.25
N LYS A 65 -5.78 -17.92 -14.92
CA LYS A 65 -5.67 -17.29 -13.60
C LYS A 65 -6.52 -17.96 -12.51
N GLY A 66 -7.59 -18.67 -12.86
CA GLY A 66 -8.46 -19.33 -11.87
C GLY A 66 -9.18 -18.39 -10.89
N VAL A 67 -9.07 -17.07 -11.09
CA VAL A 67 -9.78 -16.05 -10.32
C VAL A 67 -11.08 -15.74 -11.03
N LEU A 68 -12.20 -16.15 -10.44
CA LEU A 68 -13.52 -15.63 -10.78
C LEU A 68 -13.52 -14.14 -10.39
N LEU A 69 -13.78 -13.22 -11.33
CA LEU A 69 -13.83 -11.78 -11.04
C LEU A 69 -14.75 -11.48 -9.85
N GLU A 70 -15.85 -12.23 -9.72
CA GLU A 70 -16.81 -12.15 -8.61
C GLU A 70 -16.20 -12.37 -7.22
N LYS A 71 -15.02 -13.02 -7.16
CA LYS A 71 -14.27 -13.26 -5.92
C LYS A 71 -13.08 -12.31 -5.75
N SER A 72 -12.85 -11.42 -6.71
CA SER A 72 -11.75 -10.45 -6.66
C SER A 72 -12.06 -9.32 -5.69
N ILE A 73 -11.01 -8.67 -5.16
CA ILE A 73 -11.19 -7.45 -4.34
C ILE A 73 -11.90 -6.37 -5.17
N ALA A 74 -11.54 -6.23 -6.45
CA ALA A 74 -12.08 -5.21 -7.33
C ALA A 74 -13.60 -5.27 -7.45
N PHE A 75 -14.16 -6.47 -7.47
CA PHE A 75 -15.61 -6.67 -7.54
C PHE A 75 -16.28 -6.57 -6.16
N LEU A 76 -15.67 -7.12 -5.11
CA LEU A 76 -16.31 -7.25 -3.79
C LEU A 76 -16.12 -6.02 -2.88
N PHE A 77 -15.12 -5.18 -3.13
CA PHE A 77 -14.74 -4.08 -2.23
C PHE A 77 -14.43 -2.79 -3.01
N ASN A 78 -15.42 -2.25 -3.73
CA ASN A 78 -15.27 -1.04 -4.55
C ASN A 78 -14.64 0.15 -3.80
N ASP A 79 -14.99 0.37 -2.54
CA ASP A 79 -14.40 1.47 -1.76
C ASP A 79 -12.92 1.24 -1.42
N LEU A 80 -12.54 -0.02 -1.19
CA LEU A 80 -11.15 -0.37 -0.88
C LEU A 80 -10.24 -0.21 -2.10
N ILE A 81 -10.79 -0.31 -3.30
CA ILE A 81 -10.05 -0.07 -4.56
C ILE A 81 -9.58 1.37 -4.69
N LYS A 82 -10.32 2.33 -4.11
CA LYS A 82 -9.88 3.74 -4.05
C LYS A 82 -8.56 3.89 -3.28
N GLU A 83 -8.25 2.92 -2.41
CA GLU A 83 -7.00 2.87 -1.67
C GLU A 83 -5.91 2.01 -2.33
N TRP A 84 -6.15 1.43 -3.51
CA TRP A 84 -5.12 0.67 -4.22
C TRP A 84 -4.11 1.62 -4.86
N ASP A 85 -2.81 1.45 -4.56
CA ASP A 85 -1.77 2.29 -5.15
C ASP A 85 -1.39 1.79 -6.56
N MET A 86 -2.13 2.24 -7.58
CA MET A 86 -1.93 1.88 -8.98
C MET A 86 -0.53 2.24 -9.52
N LYS A 87 0.17 3.20 -8.91
CA LYS A 87 1.50 3.61 -9.35
C LYS A 87 2.59 2.68 -8.83
N ARG A 88 2.40 2.09 -7.65
CA ARG A 88 3.38 1.21 -7.00
C ARG A 88 3.11 -0.27 -7.18
N ASN A 89 1.87 -0.65 -7.47
CA ASN A 89 1.54 -2.03 -7.81
C ASN A 89 1.69 -2.27 -9.31
N ARG A 90 2.34 -3.37 -9.67
CA ARG A 90 2.41 -3.85 -11.05
C ARG A 90 1.18 -4.68 -11.45
N GLU A 91 0.47 -5.20 -10.46
CA GLU A 91 -0.65 -6.13 -10.62
C GLU A 91 -1.96 -5.42 -10.38
N SER A 92 -3.00 -5.91 -11.04
CA SER A 92 -4.34 -5.34 -10.96
C SER A 92 -5.06 -5.86 -9.72
N PRO A 93 -5.88 -5.06 -9.02
CA PRO A 93 -6.65 -5.55 -7.88
C PRO A 93 -7.62 -6.71 -8.24
N GLU A 94 -8.00 -6.83 -9.51
CA GLU A 94 -8.78 -7.95 -10.07
C GLU A 94 -8.02 -9.29 -9.97
N ASP A 95 -6.70 -9.27 -9.87
CA ASP A 95 -5.85 -10.48 -9.78
C ASP A 95 -5.84 -11.10 -8.37
N PHE A 96 -6.49 -10.47 -7.39
CA PHE A 96 -6.42 -10.86 -5.99
C PHE A 96 -7.78 -11.25 -5.45
N SER A 97 -7.86 -12.40 -4.79
CA SER A 97 -9.01 -12.74 -3.95
C SER A 97 -8.94 -12.03 -2.60
N ILE A 98 -10.08 -11.89 -1.93
CA ILE A 98 -10.18 -11.29 -0.58
C ILE A 98 -9.39 -12.07 0.48
N GLY A 99 -9.01 -13.33 0.21
CA GLY A 99 -8.19 -14.16 1.09
C GLY A 99 -6.69 -14.04 0.83
N SER A 100 -6.27 -13.23 -0.16
CA SER A 100 -4.88 -13.22 -0.60
C SER A 100 -3.92 -12.77 0.51
N GLN A 101 -2.89 -13.59 0.73
CA GLN A 101 -1.80 -13.30 1.68
C GLN A 101 -0.72 -12.40 1.07
N LYS A 102 -0.86 -12.03 -0.20
CA LYS A 102 0.13 -11.22 -0.90
C LYS A 102 0.12 -9.79 -0.39
N LYS A 103 1.33 -9.25 -0.20
CA LYS A 103 1.56 -7.88 0.25
C LYS A 103 1.58 -6.96 -0.97
N VAL A 104 0.76 -5.93 -0.95
CA VAL A 104 0.60 -4.94 -2.02
C VAL A 104 0.62 -3.53 -1.43
N TRP A 105 0.81 -2.53 -2.28
CA TRP A 105 0.80 -1.13 -1.88
C TRP A 105 -0.62 -0.57 -1.81
N TRP A 106 -0.86 0.19 -0.75
CA TRP A 106 -2.09 0.93 -0.48
C TRP A 106 -1.77 2.40 -0.28
N ILE A 107 -2.72 3.26 -0.59
CA ILE A 107 -2.70 4.70 -0.31
C ILE A 107 -3.98 5.07 0.45
N CYS A 108 -3.86 5.70 1.62
CA CYS A 108 -5.07 6.18 2.33
C CYS A 108 -5.46 7.59 1.89
N THR A 109 -6.63 8.06 2.32
CA THR A 109 -7.16 9.40 2.00
C THR A 109 -6.27 10.56 2.46
N LYS A 110 -5.38 10.34 3.43
CA LYS A 110 -4.36 11.33 3.87
C LYS A 110 -3.07 11.28 3.03
N GLY A 111 -3.01 10.43 2.01
CA GLY A 111 -1.86 10.31 1.10
C GLY A 111 -0.74 9.38 1.59
N HIS A 112 -0.89 8.70 2.73
CA HIS A 112 0.15 7.78 3.20
C HIS A 112 0.21 6.52 2.36
N HIS A 113 1.40 6.20 1.84
CA HIS A 113 1.67 4.98 1.10
C HIS A 113 2.18 3.88 2.03
N TYR A 114 1.53 2.71 2.05
CA TYR A 114 1.94 1.60 2.92
C TYR A 114 1.69 0.25 2.28
N GLN A 115 2.48 -0.74 2.69
CA GLN A 115 2.28 -2.12 2.29
C GLN A 115 1.47 -2.89 3.34
N ALA A 116 0.45 -3.60 2.90
CA ALA A 116 -0.32 -4.53 3.71
C ALA A 116 -0.74 -5.76 2.89
N ARG A 117 -0.98 -6.88 3.57
CA ARG A 117 -1.58 -8.05 2.91
C ARG A 117 -3.02 -7.73 2.51
N VAL A 118 -3.46 -8.23 1.36
CA VAL A 118 -4.84 -8.07 0.89
C VAL A 118 -5.86 -8.54 1.94
N VAL A 119 -5.65 -9.73 2.52
CA VAL A 119 -6.53 -10.29 3.55
C VAL A 119 -6.65 -9.39 4.79
N ASN A 120 -5.58 -8.66 5.13
CA ASN A 120 -5.59 -7.75 6.27
C ASN A 120 -6.50 -6.53 6.01
N ARG A 121 -6.58 -6.08 4.75
CA ARG A 121 -7.41 -4.93 4.37
C ARG A 121 -8.87 -5.29 4.15
N THR A 122 -9.13 -6.50 3.64
CA THR A 122 -10.47 -6.99 3.31
C THR A 122 -11.13 -7.68 4.50
N LYS A 123 -10.65 -8.85 4.93
CA LYS A 123 -11.27 -9.63 6.02
C LYS A 123 -11.02 -9.06 7.41
N ASN A 124 -9.80 -8.57 7.67
CA ASN A 124 -9.44 -8.09 9.02
C ASN A 124 -9.73 -6.60 9.23
N GLY A 125 -10.14 -5.86 8.18
CA GLY A 125 -10.49 -4.45 8.26
C GLY A 125 -9.36 -3.52 8.73
N SER A 126 -8.09 -3.93 8.62
CA SER A 126 -6.97 -3.09 9.05
C SER A 126 -6.85 -1.85 8.16
N GLY A 127 -6.53 -0.71 8.77
CA GLY A 127 -6.37 0.57 8.09
C GLY A 127 -4.90 0.99 7.93
N CYS A 128 -4.73 2.28 7.61
CA CYS A 128 -3.41 2.88 7.47
C CYS A 128 -2.64 2.90 8.80
N PRO A 129 -1.42 2.31 8.86
CA PRO A 129 -0.64 2.26 10.09
C PRO A 129 -0.10 3.64 10.51
N TYR A 130 0.05 4.57 9.58
CA TYR A 130 0.44 5.96 9.87
C TYR A 130 -0.71 6.70 10.55
N CYS A 131 -1.93 6.62 9.99
CA CYS A 131 -3.12 7.22 10.62
C CYS A 131 -3.41 6.65 12.01
N ALA A 132 -3.11 5.36 12.23
CA ALA A 132 -3.26 4.70 13.51
C ALA A 132 -2.10 4.96 14.49
N GLY A 133 -1.12 5.79 14.14
CA GLY A 133 0.04 6.09 14.99
C GLY A 133 1.00 4.91 15.22
N LYS A 134 0.88 3.83 14.44
CA LYS A 134 1.74 2.62 14.52
C LYS A 134 3.04 2.76 13.72
N LYS A 135 3.10 3.72 12.80
CA LYS A 135 4.28 4.05 12.00
C LYS A 135 4.45 5.55 11.92
N VAL A 136 5.71 5.96 11.84
CA VAL A 136 6.11 7.35 11.65
C VAL A 136 6.57 7.55 10.21
N GLU A 137 6.14 8.65 9.59
CA GLU A 137 6.64 9.02 8.27
C GLU A 137 8.10 9.44 8.34
N LYS A 138 8.88 9.09 7.32
CA LYS A 138 10.33 9.30 7.31
C LYS A 138 10.71 10.76 7.56
N ASN A 139 9.98 11.70 6.95
CA ASN A 139 10.17 13.15 7.07
C ASN A 139 9.63 13.75 8.37
N ALA A 140 8.72 13.07 9.07
CA ALA A 140 8.16 13.51 10.36
C ALA A 140 8.93 12.94 11.57
N SER A 141 9.85 11.99 11.33
CA SER A 141 10.61 11.31 12.37
C SER A 141 11.52 12.24 13.18
N LEU A 142 11.89 11.82 14.40
CA LEU A 142 12.86 12.51 15.25
C LEU A 142 14.17 12.72 14.50
N ALA A 143 14.64 11.71 13.78
CA ALA A 143 15.86 11.79 13.00
C ALA A 143 15.81 12.87 11.91
N ALA A 144 14.66 13.02 11.24
CA ALA A 144 14.48 14.02 10.19
C ALA A 144 14.28 15.43 10.75
N ILE A 145 13.48 15.59 11.80
CA ILE A 145 13.09 16.90 12.33
C ILE A 145 14.13 17.48 13.29
N LYS A 146 14.81 16.64 14.09
CA LYS A 146 15.77 17.06 15.12
C LYS A 146 17.11 16.32 14.97
N PRO A 147 17.82 16.40 13.82
CA PRO A 147 19.06 15.65 13.59
C PRO A 147 20.15 15.97 14.61
N LYS A 148 20.29 17.22 15.04
CA LYS A 148 21.25 17.63 16.09
C LYS A 148 21.01 16.94 17.43
N LEU A 149 19.76 16.61 17.75
CA LEU A 149 19.44 15.94 19.01
C LEU A 149 19.96 14.49 19.04
N LEU A 150 20.19 13.90 17.87
CA LEU A 150 20.78 12.55 17.76
C LEU A 150 22.23 12.49 18.24
N GLU A 151 22.93 13.61 18.34
CA GLU A 151 24.26 13.67 18.93
C GLU A 151 24.26 13.24 20.41
N GLU A 152 23.12 13.39 21.08
CA GLU A 152 22.88 12.98 22.45
C GLU A 152 22.14 11.64 22.56
N TRP A 153 21.83 10.97 21.44
CA TRP A 153 21.20 9.65 21.47
C TRP A 153 22.24 8.58 21.82
N ASN A 154 21.96 7.74 22.82
CA ASN A 154 22.84 6.62 23.15
C ASN A 154 22.49 5.38 22.28
N PHE A 155 23.20 5.20 21.16
CA PHE A 155 22.96 4.09 20.22
C PHE A 155 23.27 2.70 20.81
N GLU A 156 24.25 2.59 21.70
CA GLU A 156 24.61 1.32 22.32
C GLU A 156 23.49 0.81 23.24
N LYS A 157 22.91 1.70 24.05
CA LYS A 157 21.82 1.37 24.97
C LYS A 157 20.46 1.29 24.29
N ASN A 158 20.29 1.97 23.16
CA ASN A 158 19.06 1.96 22.37
C ASN A 158 19.13 1.03 21.15
N ARG A 159 19.88 -0.07 21.23
CA ARG A 159 20.11 -1.00 20.10
C ARG A 159 18.82 -1.53 19.45
N ASP A 160 17.73 -1.65 20.22
CA ASP A 160 16.45 -2.22 19.78
C ASP A 160 15.45 -1.16 19.30
N VAL A 161 15.83 0.13 19.30
CA VAL A 161 14.93 1.23 18.91
C VAL A 161 15.65 2.25 18.01
N ASN A 162 15.07 2.59 16.86
CA ASN A 162 15.65 3.56 15.93
C ASN A 162 15.01 4.94 16.12
N PRO A 163 15.79 6.04 16.14
CA PRO A 163 15.24 7.40 16.17
C PRO A 163 14.23 7.70 15.05
N SER A 164 14.34 7.03 13.91
CA SER A 164 13.43 7.18 12.77
C SER A 164 12.02 6.63 13.04
N ASP A 165 11.85 5.79 14.06
CA ASP A 165 10.58 5.17 14.42
C ASP A 165 9.71 6.05 15.33
N PHE A 166 10.23 7.20 15.80
CA PHE A 166 9.55 8.07 16.75
C PHE A 166 9.33 9.46 16.17
N LEU A 167 8.22 10.09 16.55
CA LEU A 167 8.03 11.53 16.38
C LEU A 167 8.85 12.30 17.43
N PRO A 168 9.25 13.56 17.18
CA PRO A 168 9.96 14.41 18.15
C PRO A 168 9.23 14.57 19.49
N TYR A 169 7.91 14.44 19.50
CA TYR A 169 7.09 14.63 20.70
C TYR A 169 6.61 13.30 21.31
N SER A 170 7.32 12.19 21.04
CA SER A 170 7.01 10.90 21.64
C SER A 170 7.29 10.87 23.15
N HIS A 171 6.36 10.31 23.93
CA HIS A 171 6.56 10.02 25.35
C HIS A 171 7.41 8.76 25.61
N LYS A 172 7.96 8.13 24.57
CA LYS A 172 8.87 6.99 24.74
C LYS A 172 10.12 7.46 25.48
N LYS A 173 10.44 6.79 26.58
CA LYS A 173 11.74 6.93 27.28
C LYS A 173 12.79 6.12 26.55
N VAL A 174 13.93 6.78 26.29
CA VAL A 174 15.11 6.22 25.64
C VAL A 174 16.36 6.73 26.35
N TRP A 175 17.50 6.09 26.11
CA TRP A 175 18.76 6.48 26.69
C TRP A 175 19.41 7.64 25.94
N TRP A 176 19.85 8.64 26.69
CA TRP A 176 20.59 9.80 26.21
C TRP A 176 22.00 9.79 26.80
N VAL A 177 22.95 10.38 26.07
CA VAL A 177 24.34 10.59 26.48
C VAL A 177 24.68 12.08 26.46
N CYS A 178 25.26 12.58 27.53
CA CYS A 178 25.54 14.00 27.66
C CYS A 178 26.90 14.30 27.07
N LYS A 179 26.98 15.10 26.00
CA LYS A 179 28.27 15.50 25.40
C LYS A 179 29.22 16.26 26.34
N LYS A 180 28.70 16.86 27.42
CA LYS A 180 29.51 17.67 28.35
C LYS A 180 30.13 16.85 29.48
N CYS A 181 29.46 15.80 29.95
CA CYS A 181 29.89 15.04 31.13
C CYS A 181 29.85 13.52 30.95
N ASN A 182 29.56 13.04 29.74
CA ASN A 182 29.44 11.63 29.36
C ASN A 182 28.47 10.80 30.20
N TRP A 183 27.61 11.46 30.99
CA TRP A 183 26.61 10.77 31.78
C TRP A 183 25.47 10.28 30.89
N ASN A 184 25.01 9.06 31.18
CA ASN A 184 23.89 8.43 30.49
C ASN A 184 22.64 8.48 31.38
N TRP A 185 21.50 8.86 30.81
CA TRP A 185 20.24 8.89 31.54
C TRP A 185 19.07 8.60 30.61
N GLU A 186 17.95 8.16 31.20
CA GLU A 186 16.70 7.97 30.47
C GLU A 186 15.84 9.22 30.56
N ALA A 187 15.28 9.62 29.42
CA ALA A 187 14.30 10.69 29.35
C ALA A 187 13.37 10.48 28.16
N GLU A 188 12.17 11.06 28.24
CA GLU A 188 11.24 11.07 27.11
C GLU A 188 11.82 11.84 25.93
N ILE A 189 11.58 11.34 24.72
CA ILE A 189 11.93 12.05 23.48
C ILE A 189 11.30 13.44 23.46
N ALA A 190 10.02 13.59 23.86
CA ALA A 190 9.34 14.87 23.96
C ALA A 190 10.06 15.88 24.87
N SER A 191 10.51 15.44 26.05
CA SER A 191 11.22 16.30 27.00
C SER A 191 12.52 16.82 26.42
N ARG A 192 13.30 15.95 25.77
CA ARG A 192 14.55 16.33 25.10
C ARG A 192 14.31 17.24 23.90
N SER A 193 13.30 16.96 23.07
CA SER A 193 12.93 17.79 21.92
C SER A 193 12.47 19.19 22.31
N ASN A 194 11.89 19.34 23.50
CA ASN A 194 11.49 20.63 24.08
C ASN A 194 12.65 21.39 24.76
N GLY A 195 13.89 20.89 24.65
CA GLY A 195 15.09 21.58 25.13
C GLY A 195 15.51 21.23 26.56
N SER A 196 14.85 20.28 27.22
CA SER A 196 15.37 19.77 28.51
C SER A 196 16.74 19.12 28.28
N GLY A 197 17.75 19.54 29.03
CA GLY A 197 19.12 19.01 28.92
C GLY A 197 19.47 17.96 29.96
N CYS A 198 20.76 17.65 30.08
CA CYS A 198 21.30 16.73 31.08
C CYS A 198 20.95 17.16 32.52
N PRO A 199 20.20 16.36 33.30
CA PRO A 199 19.87 16.68 34.70
C PRO A 199 21.10 16.88 35.59
N LYS A 200 22.15 16.09 35.38
CA LYS A 200 23.40 16.18 36.16
C LYS A 200 24.14 17.49 35.90
N CYS A 201 24.12 18.01 34.67
CA CYS A 201 24.69 19.32 34.35
C CYS A 201 23.85 20.46 34.93
N LYS A 202 22.51 20.33 34.94
CA LYS A 202 21.61 21.34 35.52
C LYS A 202 21.81 21.49 37.03
N ASN A 203 22.07 20.38 37.74
CA ASN A 203 22.24 20.38 39.20
C ASN A 203 23.64 20.78 39.66
N ARG A 204 24.64 20.80 38.77
CA ARG A 204 25.96 21.38 39.06
C ARG A 204 25.86 22.90 38.90
N LYS A 205 25.44 23.60 39.95
CA LYS A 205 25.71 25.05 40.06
C LYS A 205 27.23 25.24 39.95
N SER A 206 27.65 26.23 39.17
CA SER A 206 29.04 26.68 39.08
C SER A 206 29.61 26.83 40.50
N PRO A 207 30.85 26.36 40.79
CA PRO A 207 31.53 26.83 41.99
C PRO A 207 31.59 28.35 41.89
N GLN A 208 30.91 29.05 42.80
CA GLN A 208 31.14 30.47 42.99
C GLN A 208 32.65 30.65 43.25
N SER A 209 33.23 31.59 42.53
CA SER A 209 34.56 32.13 42.74
C SER A 209 34.84 32.32 44.24
N LEU A 210 35.60 31.39 44.83
CA LEU A 210 36.33 31.63 46.07
C LEU A 210 37.60 32.42 45.70
N ASN A 211 37.41 33.71 45.45
CA ASN A 211 38.46 34.70 45.65
C ASN A 211 38.18 35.36 47.00
N LYS A 212 39.08 35.13 47.96
CA LYS A 212 39.41 35.88 49.20
C LYS A 212 40.37 34.94 49.97
N SER A 213 41.62 35.27 50.26
CA SER A 213 42.29 36.57 50.41
C SER A 213 43.75 36.46 49.99
#